data_AF-A0A1V9ZMT1-F1
#
_entry.id   AF-A0A1V9ZMT1-F1
#
_cell.length_a   1.000
_cell.length_b   1.000
_cell.length_c   1.000
_cell.angle_alpha   90.00
_cell.angle_beta   90.00
_cell.angle_gamma   90.00
#
_symmetry.space_group_name_H-M   'P 1'
#
loop_
_entity.id
_entity.type
_entity.pdbx_description
1 polymer ?
#
loop_
_entity_poly.entity_id
_entity_poly.type
_entity_poly.pdbx_seq_one_letter_code
_entity_poly.pdbx_strand_id
1 'polypeptide(L)'
;MLVPSASCHFQGPRTRSMTTSPRVEVVSKTNVSLTVAVLPAASKMQLSYSEYGYVYYSWTEVEATSSPFTIKGLQPNTCYVCKARIFSEETNQWLEYGPISQYMRTFTEEEETKRSGTYYEHALKMERQHRSEMQQQIERLQKMLTDPSSPRGAKKRLPSVQENLMASRMDMDVNIAKLRNELTEQASAMQALEKQRKLDEEVITELLNEQEKLRTLQATAQSATQDQAEIARLQALLRQNEEQLHNHQNQALHGQAQIDTYERSLAQTRAEIARKEVEVERLMDDCRRVMQEAADVAHCKQIELEEGLLEAKNALERQMDNNAMLHEEIARLRQENMQLKQSIEEFDSKIAPKLVQLEEENEYLKRRLQ
;
A
#
# COMPACT_ATOMS: atom_id res chain seq x y z
N MET A 1 28.11 67.82 -29.65
CA MET A 1 26.85 67.25 -29.13
C MET A 1 26.32 66.29 -30.17
N LEU A 2 26.35 64.99 -29.90
CA LEU A 2 25.60 63.93 -30.59
C LEU A 2 25.69 62.69 -29.68
N VAL A 3 24.54 62.29 -29.15
CA VAL A 3 24.36 61.18 -28.21
C VAL A 3 24.11 59.90 -29.02
N PRO A 4 24.79 58.76 -28.75
CA PRO A 4 24.39 57.48 -29.30
C PRO A 4 23.26 56.87 -28.47
N SER A 5 22.16 56.51 -29.13
CA SER A 5 21.02 55.77 -28.57
C SER A 5 21.46 54.40 -28.05
N ALA A 6 21.14 54.11 -26.79
CA ALA A 6 21.22 52.78 -26.21
C ALA A 6 20.05 51.93 -26.72
N SER A 7 20.37 50.84 -27.43
CA SER A 7 19.42 49.77 -27.76
C SER A 7 19.25 48.89 -26.52
N CYS A 8 18.10 49.06 -25.86
CA CYS A 8 17.68 48.22 -24.74
C CYS A 8 17.18 46.88 -25.29
N HIS A 9 18.04 45.86 -25.32
CA HIS A 9 17.60 44.47 -25.51
C HIS A 9 16.88 44.01 -24.23
N PHE A 10 15.55 43.99 -24.30
CA PHE A 10 14.67 43.41 -23.30
C PHE A 10 14.82 41.88 -23.37
N GLN A 11 15.76 41.32 -22.62
CA GLN A 11 15.75 39.88 -22.34
C GLN A 11 14.54 39.59 -21.45
N GLY A 12 13.53 38.93 -22.03
CA GLY A 12 12.42 38.38 -21.28
C GLY A 12 12.91 37.49 -20.12
N PRO A 13 12.08 37.30 -19.08
CA PRO A 13 12.48 36.59 -17.89
C PRO A 13 12.86 35.16 -18.27
N ARG A 14 14.14 34.81 -18.15
CA ARG A 14 14.58 33.41 -18.11
C ARG A 14 13.82 32.78 -16.97
N THR A 15 12.88 31.90 -17.30
CA THR A 15 12.29 30.97 -16.35
C THR A 15 13.46 30.26 -15.67
N ARG A 16 13.74 30.62 -14.41
CA ARG A 16 14.55 29.77 -13.53
C ARG A 16 13.81 28.45 -13.47
N SER A 17 14.27 27.48 -14.26
CA SER A 17 14.03 26.08 -13.96
C SER A 17 14.45 25.90 -12.50
N MET A 18 13.46 25.76 -11.62
CA MET A 18 13.72 25.36 -10.25
C MET A 18 14.17 23.91 -10.32
N THR A 19 15.45 23.69 -10.60
CA THR A 19 16.09 22.39 -10.44
C THR A 19 15.96 22.04 -8.96
N THR A 20 15.01 21.16 -8.64
CA THR A 20 14.78 20.67 -7.28
C THR A 20 16.06 20.04 -6.76
N SER A 21 16.61 20.62 -5.69
CA SER A 21 17.81 20.11 -5.02
C SER A 21 17.59 18.66 -4.59
N PRO A 22 18.56 17.75 -4.80
CA PRO A 22 18.39 16.34 -4.49
C PRO A 22 18.22 16.11 -2.99
N ARG A 23 17.18 15.38 -2.60
CA ARG A 23 16.90 15.00 -1.21
C ARG A 23 17.10 13.50 -1.01
N VAL A 24 17.47 13.12 0.21
CA VAL A 24 17.70 11.71 0.61
C VAL A 24 16.63 11.27 1.61
N GLU A 25 15.96 10.16 1.33
CA GLU A 25 14.94 9.54 2.16
C GLU A 25 15.32 8.09 2.53
N VAL A 26 14.96 7.61 3.73
CA VAL A 26 15.21 6.21 4.13
C VAL A 26 14.10 5.32 3.64
N VAL A 27 14.47 4.24 2.97
CA VAL A 27 13.56 3.19 2.51
C VAL A 27 13.55 2.00 3.48
N SER A 28 14.74 1.54 3.87
CA SER A 28 14.87 0.43 4.81
C SER A 28 16.18 0.52 5.59
N LYS A 29 16.25 -0.16 6.73
CA LYS A 29 17.42 -0.20 7.59
C LYS A 29 17.57 -1.57 8.25
N THR A 30 18.80 -1.95 8.49
CA THR A 30 19.18 -3.13 9.27
C THR A 30 20.10 -2.67 10.42
N ASN A 31 20.72 -3.62 11.13
CA ASN A 31 21.78 -3.31 12.08
C ASN A 31 23.08 -2.83 11.40
N VAL A 32 23.33 -3.16 10.12
CA VAL A 32 24.61 -2.84 9.45
C VAL A 32 24.46 -2.18 8.07
N SER A 33 23.24 -1.82 7.68
CA SER A 33 22.97 -1.19 6.39
C SER A 33 21.80 -0.22 6.42
N LEU A 34 21.84 0.76 5.52
CA LEU A 34 20.77 1.71 5.27
C LEU A 34 20.48 1.73 3.77
N THR A 35 19.22 1.54 3.39
CA THR A 35 18.75 1.73 2.01
C THR A 35 18.10 3.09 1.91
N VAL A 36 18.63 3.94 1.04
CA VAL A 36 18.20 5.32 0.86
C VAL A 36 17.74 5.58 -0.58
N ALA A 37 16.72 6.41 -0.75
CA ALA A 37 16.26 6.91 -2.04
C ALA A 37 16.73 8.36 -2.23
N VAL A 38 17.32 8.64 -3.39
CA VAL A 38 17.66 10.00 -3.84
C VAL A 38 16.55 10.48 -4.78
N LEU A 39 15.99 11.65 -4.49
CA LEU A 39 14.90 12.26 -5.23
C LEU A 39 15.26 13.70 -5.66
N PRO A 40 15.15 14.07 -6.94
CA PRO A 40 14.84 13.20 -8.08
C PRO A 40 15.97 12.19 -8.36
N ALA A 41 15.62 11.02 -8.88
CA ALA A 41 16.61 10.04 -9.34
C ALA A 41 17.27 10.53 -10.64
N ALA A 42 18.57 10.31 -10.78
CA ALA A 42 19.36 10.68 -11.96
C ALA A 42 20.26 9.54 -12.43
N SER A 43 20.76 9.62 -13.65
CA SER A 43 21.67 8.63 -14.27
C SER A 43 23.01 8.51 -13.53
N LYS A 44 23.48 9.62 -12.95
CA LYS A 44 24.70 9.69 -12.13
C LYS A 44 24.42 10.46 -10.84
N MET A 45 24.57 9.78 -9.71
CA MET A 45 24.35 10.33 -8.39
C MET A 45 25.54 10.02 -7.50
N GLN A 46 25.88 10.95 -6.61
CA GLN A 46 26.87 10.72 -5.58
C GLN A 46 26.23 10.97 -4.22
N LEU A 47 26.40 9.99 -3.34
CA LEU A 47 25.94 10.03 -1.97
C LEU A 47 27.15 10.28 -1.07
N SER A 48 27.01 11.15 -0.08
CA SER A 48 27.93 11.22 1.04
C SER A 48 27.20 10.87 2.31
N TYR A 49 27.76 9.99 3.12
CA TYR A 49 27.24 9.66 4.43
C TYR A 49 28.28 9.90 5.52
N SER A 50 27.82 10.17 6.73
CA SER A 50 28.67 10.36 7.90
C SER A 50 27.96 9.87 9.14
N GLU A 51 28.73 9.40 10.12
CA GLU A 51 28.21 9.27 11.48
C GLU A 51 27.78 10.63 12.00
N TYR A 52 26.69 10.65 12.74
CA TYR A 52 26.16 11.89 13.29
C TYR A 52 27.10 12.42 14.38
N GLY A 53 27.84 13.48 14.05
CA GLY A 53 28.72 14.18 14.97
C GLY A 53 28.12 15.52 15.43
N TYR A 54 28.33 15.86 16.70
CA TYR A 54 27.85 17.12 17.29
C TYR A 54 28.61 18.36 16.77
N VAL A 55 29.83 18.20 16.25
CA VAL A 55 30.71 19.33 15.86
C VAL A 55 31.24 19.23 14.42
N TYR A 56 31.61 18.04 13.95
CA TYR A 56 32.13 17.84 12.59
C TYR A 56 31.65 16.52 11.99
N TYR A 57 31.30 16.55 10.70
CA TYR A 57 30.99 15.35 9.93
C TYR A 57 32.23 14.89 9.16
N SER A 58 32.56 13.60 9.30
CA SER A 58 33.55 12.91 8.46
C SER A 58 32.81 12.22 7.31
N TRP A 59 32.79 12.84 6.13
CA TRP A 59 32.01 12.36 4.99
C TRP A 59 32.72 11.24 4.25
N THR A 60 32.03 10.11 4.08
CA THR A 60 32.40 9.04 3.15
C THR A 60 31.56 9.18 1.89
N GLU A 61 32.20 9.28 0.74
CA GLU A 61 31.53 9.42 -0.55
C GLU A 61 31.37 8.06 -1.25
N VAL A 62 30.20 7.85 -1.86
CA VAL A 62 29.84 6.64 -2.60
C VAL A 62 29.12 7.04 -3.88
N GLU A 63 29.52 6.45 -5.00
CA GLU A 63 28.80 6.60 -6.26
C GLU A 63 27.56 5.70 -6.25
N ALA A 64 26.38 6.30 -6.41
CA ALA A 64 25.11 5.59 -6.46
C ALA A 64 24.68 5.43 -7.93
N THR A 65 24.65 4.18 -8.40
CA THR A 65 24.26 3.82 -9.77
C THR A 65 22.74 3.64 -9.93
N SER A 66 22.00 3.57 -8.83
CA SER A 66 20.54 3.46 -8.80
C SER A 66 19.96 4.15 -7.58
N SER A 67 18.68 4.54 -7.66
CA SER A 67 17.88 4.96 -6.51
C SER A 67 16.65 4.05 -6.46
N PRO A 68 16.42 3.28 -5.37
CA PRO A 68 17.16 3.27 -4.10
C PRO A 68 18.59 2.68 -4.16
N PHE A 69 19.44 3.06 -3.19
CA PHE A 69 20.81 2.60 -3.00
C PHE A 69 21.04 2.11 -1.56
N THR A 70 21.75 0.99 -1.39
CA THR A 70 22.02 0.42 -0.06
C THR A 70 23.47 0.65 0.37
N ILE A 71 23.66 1.44 1.43
CA ILE A 71 24.93 1.61 2.14
C ILE A 71 25.12 0.42 3.07
N LYS A 72 26.26 -0.29 2.95
CA LYS A 72 26.58 -1.50 3.73
C LYS A 72 27.79 -1.25 4.64
N GLY A 73 27.96 -2.10 5.66
CA GLY A 73 29.12 -2.06 6.54
C GLY A 73 29.07 -0.93 7.58
N LEU A 74 27.86 -0.50 7.94
CA LEU A 74 27.65 0.51 8.98
C LEU A 74 27.71 -0.13 10.36
N GLN A 75 28.03 0.68 11.37
CA GLN A 75 28.05 0.22 12.75
C GLN A 75 26.62 0.05 13.29
N PRO A 76 26.34 -1.03 14.04
CA PRO A 76 25.09 -1.19 14.76
C PRO A 76 24.84 -0.05 15.74
N ASN A 77 23.56 0.25 15.98
CA ASN A 77 23.14 1.27 16.96
C ASN A 77 23.77 2.66 16.74
N THR A 78 24.07 3.04 15.50
CA THR A 78 24.75 4.30 15.20
C THR A 78 23.87 5.18 14.32
N CYS A 79 23.84 6.47 14.64
CA CYS A 79 23.10 7.47 13.88
C CYS A 79 23.95 7.94 12.71
N TYR A 80 23.38 7.90 11.51
CA TYR A 80 24.00 8.39 10.29
C TYR A 80 23.18 9.54 9.71
N VAL A 81 23.87 10.42 8.99
CA VAL A 81 23.30 11.43 8.10
C VAL A 81 23.82 11.23 6.69
N CYS A 82 23.01 11.60 5.71
CA CYS A 82 23.37 11.54 4.29
C CYS A 82 23.08 12.86 3.60
N LYS A 83 23.82 13.13 2.53
CA LYS A 83 23.52 14.16 1.54
C LYS A 83 23.82 13.60 0.17
N ALA A 84 23.11 14.07 -0.85
CA ALA A 84 23.33 13.62 -2.21
C ALA A 84 23.57 14.82 -3.13
N ARG A 85 24.30 14.57 -4.22
CA ARG A 85 24.35 15.46 -5.38
C ARG A 85 24.12 14.65 -6.64
N ILE A 86 23.59 15.31 -7.65
CA ILE A 86 23.33 14.70 -8.96
C ILE A 86 24.22 15.36 -10.00
N PHE A 87 24.60 14.59 -11.01
CA PHE A 87 25.29 15.12 -12.17
C PHE A 87 24.25 15.71 -13.13
N SER A 88 24.44 16.98 -13.53
CA SER A 88 23.60 17.62 -14.53
C SER A 88 24.21 17.41 -15.91
N GLU A 89 23.48 16.71 -16.78
CA GLU A 89 23.89 16.50 -18.18
C GLU A 89 23.84 17.82 -18.98
N GLU A 90 22.93 18.73 -18.63
CA GLU A 90 22.78 20.04 -19.29
C GLU A 90 23.99 20.96 -19.05
N THR A 91 24.56 20.93 -17.85
CA THR A 91 25.69 21.79 -17.47
C THR A 91 27.01 21.03 -17.43
N ASN A 92 27.00 19.71 -17.69
CA ASN A 92 28.14 18.80 -17.63
C ASN A 92 28.96 18.92 -16.33
N GLN A 93 28.28 19.16 -15.21
CA GLN A 93 28.88 19.41 -13.91
C GLN A 93 28.07 18.76 -12.80
N TRP A 94 28.75 18.45 -11.69
CA TRP A 94 28.07 18.07 -10.44
C TRP A 94 27.34 19.28 -9.86
N LEU A 95 26.05 19.10 -9.55
CA LEU A 95 25.32 20.08 -8.78
C LEU A 95 25.84 20.12 -7.33
N GLU A 96 25.49 21.18 -6.62
CA GLU A 96 25.75 21.26 -5.19
C GLU A 96 25.02 20.14 -4.43
N TYR A 97 25.59 19.75 -3.29
CA TYR A 97 24.93 18.83 -2.38
C TYR A 97 23.60 19.42 -1.92
N GLY A 98 22.55 18.60 -1.96
CA GLY A 98 21.29 18.95 -1.35
C GLY A 98 21.34 18.92 0.17
N PRO A 99 20.20 19.20 0.82
CA PRO A 99 20.13 19.27 2.28
C PRO A 99 20.54 17.95 2.92
N ILE A 100 21.14 18.05 4.12
CA ILE A 100 21.44 16.89 4.94
C ILE A 100 20.11 16.21 5.32
N SER A 101 20.08 14.88 5.21
CA SER A 101 18.92 14.06 5.57
C SER A 101 18.58 14.17 7.06
N GLN A 102 17.40 13.68 7.42
CA GLN A 102 17.09 13.40 8.82
C GLN A 102 18.05 12.35 9.39
N TYR A 103 18.12 12.26 10.72
CA TYR A 103 18.96 11.29 11.42
C TYR A 103 18.44 9.86 11.24
N MET A 104 19.36 8.95 10.88
CA MET A 104 19.04 7.57 10.55
C MET A 104 19.81 6.63 11.46
N ARG A 105 19.16 6.08 12.48
CA ARG A 105 19.75 5.11 13.41
C ARG A 105 19.63 3.69 12.85
N THR A 106 20.76 3.01 12.65
CA THR A 106 20.82 1.56 12.41
C THR A 106 20.29 0.81 13.63
N PHE A 107 19.70 -0.36 13.41
CA PHE A 107 19.19 -1.16 14.52
C PHE A 107 20.32 -1.68 15.41
N THR A 108 20.01 -1.98 16.67
CA THR A 108 20.88 -2.86 17.45
C THR A 108 20.81 -4.28 16.90
N GLU A 109 21.82 -5.09 17.18
CA GLU A 109 21.81 -6.51 16.82
C GLU A 109 20.62 -7.25 17.46
N GLU A 110 20.28 -6.89 18.71
CA GLU A 110 19.12 -7.43 19.42
C GLU A 110 17.79 -7.03 18.77
N GLU A 111 17.64 -5.76 18.36
CA GLU A 111 16.45 -5.27 17.66
C GLU A 111 16.26 -5.99 16.31
N GLU A 112 17.35 -6.18 15.55
CA GLU A 112 17.29 -6.90 14.27
C GLU A 112 17.01 -8.39 14.45
N THR A 113 17.56 -9.00 15.51
CA THR A 113 17.28 -10.41 15.87
C THR A 113 15.83 -10.60 16.27
N LYS A 114 15.25 -9.69 17.07
CA LYS A 114 13.83 -9.72 17.45
C LYS A 114 12.92 -9.56 16.22
N ARG A 115 13.25 -8.64 15.32
CA ARG A 115 12.50 -8.47 14.05
C ARG A 115 12.59 -9.69 13.14
N SER A 116 13.78 -10.27 13.04
CA SER A 116 13.99 -11.49 12.26
C SER A 116 13.24 -12.68 12.87
N GLY A 117 13.24 -12.77 14.21
CA GLY A 117 12.50 -13.77 14.97
C GLY A 117 10.99 -13.65 14.77
N THR A 118 10.42 -12.45 14.88
CA THR A 118 8.97 -12.24 14.66
C THR A 118 8.55 -12.50 13.22
N TYR A 119 9.39 -12.14 12.23
CA TYR A 119 9.14 -12.48 10.83
C TYR A 119 9.15 -13.99 10.60
N TYR A 120 10.11 -14.70 11.19
CA TYR A 120 10.22 -16.15 11.12
C TYR A 120 9.04 -16.86 11.81
N GLU A 121 8.62 -16.37 12.98
CA GLU A 121 7.44 -16.87 13.68
C GLU A 121 6.15 -16.66 12.88
N HIS A 122 5.99 -15.48 12.26
CA HIS A 122 4.86 -15.21 11.39
C HIS A 122 4.85 -16.13 10.16
N ALA A 123 6.00 -16.34 9.53
CA ALA A 123 6.14 -17.27 8.40
C ALA A 123 5.80 -18.72 8.80
N LEU A 124 6.27 -19.18 9.96
CA LEU A 124 5.92 -20.49 10.52
C LEU A 124 4.42 -20.61 10.83
N LYS A 125 3.79 -19.56 11.35
CA LYS A 125 2.34 -19.54 11.60
C LYS A 125 1.56 -19.69 10.29
N MET A 126 1.97 -18.98 9.24
CA MET A 126 1.36 -19.08 7.91
C MET A 126 1.56 -20.47 7.30
N GLU A 127 2.73 -21.09 7.47
CA GLU A 127 3.00 -22.44 6.98
C GLU A 127 2.14 -23.48 7.72
N ARG A 128 2.01 -23.37 9.05
CA ARG A 128 1.11 -24.22 9.86
C ARG A 128 -0.35 -24.08 9.43
N GLN A 129 -0.79 -22.86 9.14
CA GLN A 129 -2.14 -22.61 8.65
C GLN A 129 -2.35 -23.28 7.28
N HIS A 130 -1.43 -23.10 6.33
CA HIS A 130 -1.49 -23.76 5.02
C HIS A 130 -1.48 -25.29 5.15
N ARG A 131 -0.66 -25.86 6.04
CA ARG A 131 -0.66 -27.31 6.31
C ARG A 131 -2.01 -27.77 6.87
N SER A 132 -2.61 -27.03 7.79
CA SER A 132 -3.94 -27.35 8.33
C SER A 132 -5.02 -27.30 7.25
N GLU A 133 -5.01 -26.27 6.39
CA GLU A 133 -5.94 -26.15 5.27
C GLU A 133 -5.77 -27.29 4.26
N MET A 134 -4.51 -27.65 3.94
CA MET A 134 -4.19 -28.78 3.07
C MET A 134 -4.63 -30.11 3.67
N GLN A 135 -4.43 -30.31 4.98
CA GLN A 135 -4.82 -31.51 5.69
C GLN A 135 -6.35 -31.65 5.76
N GLN A 136 -7.08 -30.55 5.94
CA GLN A 136 -8.54 -30.51 5.80
C GLN A 136 -9.01 -30.84 4.38
N GLN A 137 -8.29 -30.40 3.34
CA GLN A 137 -8.60 -30.77 1.96
C GLN A 137 -8.38 -32.26 1.72
N ILE A 138 -7.27 -32.82 2.23
CA ILE A 138 -6.98 -34.26 2.15
C ILE A 138 -8.07 -35.06 2.87
N GLU A 139 -8.49 -34.63 4.06
CA GLU A 139 -9.56 -35.29 4.82
C GLU A 139 -10.91 -35.22 4.09
N ARG A 140 -11.22 -34.09 3.44
CA ARG A 140 -12.41 -33.97 2.58
C ARG A 140 -12.33 -34.90 1.36
N LEU A 141 -11.18 -34.98 0.70
CA LEU A 141 -10.96 -35.89 -0.42
C LEU A 141 -11.09 -37.35 0.01
N GLN A 142 -10.50 -37.71 1.16
CA GLN A 142 -10.63 -39.05 1.74
C GLN A 142 -12.08 -39.37 2.07
N LYS A 143 -12.83 -38.44 2.66
CA LYS A 143 -14.26 -38.60 2.98
C LYS A 143 -15.14 -38.72 1.73
N MET A 144 -14.77 -38.07 0.62
CA MET A 144 -15.43 -38.25 -0.68
C MET A 144 -15.10 -39.59 -1.35
N LEU A 145 -13.95 -40.19 -1.02
CA LEU A 145 -13.52 -41.48 -1.55
C LEU A 145 -14.06 -42.67 -0.74
N THR A 146 -14.33 -42.50 0.56
CA THR A 146 -14.78 -43.58 1.46
C THR A 146 -16.29 -43.71 1.59
N ASP A 147 -17.08 -42.79 1.02
CA ASP A 147 -18.54 -42.82 1.10
C ASP A 147 -19.18 -43.20 -0.25
N PRO A 148 -19.53 -44.48 -0.49
CA PRO A 148 -20.08 -44.94 -1.76
C PRO A 148 -21.55 -44.50 -1.98
N SER A 149 -22.11 -43.67 -1.10
CA SER A 149 -23.51 -43.25 -1.11
C SER A 149 -23.75 -41.77 -1.43
N SER A 150 -22.70 -40.99 -1.71
CA SER A 150 -22.86 -39.54 -1.91
C SER A 150 -23.28 -39.17 -3.34
N PRO A 151 -24.44 -38.52 -3.55
CA PRO A 151 -24.92 -38.15 -4.87
C PRO A 151 -24.02 -37.07 -5.47
N ARG A 152 -23.47 -37.37 -6.65
CA ARG A 152 -22.92 -36.38 -7.58
C ARG A 152 -23.97 -35.31 -7.85
N GLY A 153 -23.87 -34.15 -7.18
CA GLY A 153 -24.83 -33.07 -7.40
C GLY A 153 -24.70 -31.89 -6.44
N ALA A 154 -23.80 -30.97 -6.78
CA ALA A 154 -23.89 -29.53 -6.49
C ALA A 154 -24.25 -29.10 -5.06
N LYS A 155 -23.23 -28.86 -4.22
CA LYS A 155 -23.15 -27.62 -3.42
C LYS A 155 -21.70 -27.12 -3.44
N LYS A 156 -21.36 -26.36 -4.49
CA LYS A 156 -20.20 -25.46 -4.43
C LYS A 156 -20.38 -24.58 -3.18
N ARG A 157 -19.37 -24.51 -2.32
CA ARG A 157 -19.32 -23.53 -1.25
C ARG A 157 -19.61 -22.16 -1.88
N LEU A 158 -20.69 -21.52 -1.45
CA LEU A 158 -21.01 -20.16 -1.86
C LEU A 158 -19.85 -19.28 -1.38
N PRO A 159 -19.19 -18.51 -2.28
CA PRO A 159 -18.17 -17.57 -1.87
C PRO A 159 -18.75 -16.62 -0.84
N SER A 160 -17.95 -16.24 0.16
CA SER A 160 -18.39 -15.26 1.15
C SER A 160 -18.72 -13.94 0.46
N VAL A 161 -19.61 -13.16 1.09
CA VAL A 161 -20.01 -11.84 0.57
C VAL A 161 -18.78 -10.95 0.31
N GLN A 162 -17.75 -11.03 1.16
CA GLN A 162 -16.50 -10.30 1.02
C GLN A 162 -15.67 -10.74 -0.19
N GLU A 163 -15.60 -12.04 -0.48
CA GLU A 163 -14.89 -12.57 -1.65
C GLU A 163 -15.60 -12.19 -2.96
N ASN A 164 -16.94 -12.22 -2.98
CA ASN A 164 -17.72 -11.77 -4.14
C ASN A 164 -17.58 -10.26 -4.37
N LEU A 165 -17.55 -9.45 -3.31
CA LEU A 165 -17.36 -8.01 -3.40
C LEU A 165 -15.95 -7.65 -3.88
N MET A 166 -14.90 -8.34 -3.43
CA MET A 166 -13.53 -8.10 -3.91
C MET A 166 -13.34 -8.53 -5.36
N ALA A 167 -13.89 -9.68 -5.77
CA ALA A 167 -13.85 -10.11 -7.17
C ALA A 167 -14.60 -9.12 -8.10
N SER A 168 -15.80 -8.70 -7.69
CA SER A 168 -16.60 -7.69 -8.42
C SER A 168 -15.86 -6.36 -8.53
N ARG A 169 -15.21 -5.91 -7.44
CA ARG A 169 -14.40 -4.68 -7.45
C ARG A 169 -13.23 -4.77 -8.41
N MET A 170 -12.54 -5.90 -8.44
CA MET A 170 -11.39 -6.11 -9.33
C MET A 170 -11.82 -6.10 -10.80
N ASP A 171 -12.95 -6.73 -11.13
CA ASP A 171 -13.54 -6.70 -12.47
C ASP A 171 -14.01 -5.29 -12.87
N MET A 172 -14.57 -4.52 -11.93
CA MET A 172 -14.95 -3.13 -12.15
C MET A 172 -13.73 -2.23 -12.39
N ASP A 173 -12.64 -2.38 -11.63
CA ASP A 173 -11.41 -1.60 -11.80
C ASP A 173 -10.76 -1.87 -13.16
N VAL A 174 -10.75 -3.13 -13.62
CA VAL A 174 -10.28 -3.50 -14.96
C VAL A 174 -11.14 -2.87 -16.05
N ASN A 175 -12.47 -2.87 -15.88
CA ASN A 175 -13.38 -2.26 -16.84
C ASN A 175 -13.27 -0.72 -16.87
N ILE A 176 -13.09 -0.09 -15.72
CA ILE A 176 -12.84 1.35 -15.61
C ILE A 176 -11.53 1.73 -16.31
N ALA A 177 -10.47 0.92 -16.15
CA ALA A 177 -9.21 1.14 -16.83
C ALA A 177 -9.36 1.06 -18.36
N LYS A 178 -10.11 0.07 -18.87
CA LYS A 178 -10.41 -0.04 -20.31
C LYS A 178 -11.20 1.16 -20.83
N LEU A 179 -12.26 1.55 -20.13
CA LEU A 179 -13.08 2.72 -20.51
C LEU A 179 -12.28 4.02 -20.50
N ARG A 180 -11.35 4.19 -19.56
CA ARG A 180 -10.44 5.35 -19.54
C ARG A 180 -9.52 5.36 -20.75
N ASN A 181 -8.93 4.22 -21.12
CA ASN A 181 -8.09 4.12 -22.31
C ASN A 181 -8.88 4.45 -23.58
N GLU A 182 -10.07 3.88 -23.76
CA GLU A 182 -10.97 4.17 -24.89
C GLU A 182 -11.35 5.65 -24.96
N LEU A 183 -11.65 6.29 -23.81
CA LEU A 183 -11.94 7.73 -23.76
C LEU A 183 -10.73 8.57 -24.18
N THR A 184 -9.53 8.13 -23.81
CA THR A 184 -8.27 8.83 -24.17
C THR A 184 -8.00 8.71 -25.67
N GLU A 185 -8.22 7.52 -26.24
CA GLU A 185 -8.13 7.28 -27.68
C GLU A 185 -9.15 8.13 -28.45
N GLN A 186 -10.41 8.15 -28.02
CA GLN A 186 -11.47 8.98 -28.62
C GLN A 186 -11.16 10.48 -28.55
N ALA A 187 -10.62 10.96 -27.42
CA ALA A 187 -10.22 12.36 -27.29
C ALA A 187 -9.10 12.73 -28.27
N SER A 188 -8.12 11.84 -28.45
CA SER A 188 -7.03 12.03 -29.42
C SER A 188 -7.53 12.05 -30.88
N ALA A 189 -8.51 11.18 -31.20
CA ALA A 189 -9.13 11.14 -32.52
C ALA A 189 -9.96 12.40 -32.81
N MET A 190 -10.72 12.91 -31.83
CA MET A 190 -11.43 14.19 -31.99
C MET A 190 -10.48 15.35 -32.23
N GLN A 191 -9.36 15.41 -31.51
CA GLN A 191 -8.39 16.48 -31.67
C GLN A 191 -7.71 16.44 -33.05
N ALA A 192 -7.51 15.23 -33.62
CA ALA A 192 -7.03 15.06 -34.98
C ALA A 192 -8.08 15.54 -36.02
N LEU A 193 -9.35 15.18 -35.83
CA LEU A 193 -10.45 15.63 -36.70
C LEU A 193 -10.65 17.14 -36.65
N GLU A 194 -10.53 17.78 -35.48
CA GLU A 194 -10.59 19.24 -35.38
C GLU A 194 -9.47 19.94 -36.15
N LYS A 195 -8.24 19.39 -36.11
CA LYS A 195 -7.12 19.90 -36.91
C LYS A 195 -7.37 19.73 -38.40
N GLN A 196 -7.86 18.57 -38.82
CA GLN A 196 -8.26 18.30 -40.20
C GLN A 196 -9.31 19.33 -40.67
N ARG A 197 -10.34 19.59 -39.85
CA ARG A 197 -11.40 20.54 -40.19
C ARG A 197 -10.90 21.97 -40.36
N LYS A 198 -9.94 22.41 -39.55
CA LYS A 198 -9.32 23.73 -39.71
C LYS A 198 -8.60 23.86 -41.05
N LEU A 199 -7.87 22.82 -41.45
CA LEU A 199 -7.20 22.79 -42.76
C LEU A 199 -8.23 22.81 -43.89
N ASP A 200 -9.30 22.02 -43.78
CA ASP A 200 -10.36 21.98 -44.79
C ASP A 200 -11.09 23.33 -44.90
N GLU A 201 -11.30 24.03 -43.78
CA GLU A 201 -11.93 25.36 -43.73
C GLU A 201 -11.05 26.44 -44.38
N GLU A 202 -9.74 26.37 -44.21
CA GLU A 202 -8.75 27.21 -44.91
C GLU A 202 -8.78 26.95 -46.43
N VAL A 203 -8.80 25.69 -46.86
CA VAL A 203 -8.87 25.34 -48.29
C VAL A 203 -10.18 25.82 -48.93
N ILE A 204 -11.31 25.66 -48.24
CA ILE A 204 -12.61 26.15 -48.74
C ILE A 204 -12.59 27.68 -48.91
N THR A 205 -12.00 28.41 -47.96
CA THR A 205 -11.91 29.87 -48.07
C THR A 205 -11.00 30.31 -49.21
N GLU A 206 -9.90 29.60 -49.47
CA GLU A 206 -9.04 29.84 -50.64
C GLU A 206 -9.79 29.59 -51.96
N LEU A 207 -10.51 28.48 -52.09
CA LEU A 207 -11.29 28.15 -53.29
C LEU A 207 -12.40 29.16 -53.56
N LEU A 208 -13.09 29.65 -52.52
CA LEU A 208 -14.12 30.70 -52.65
C LEU A 208 -13.52 32.02 -53.17
N ASN A 209 -12.36 32.41 -52.63
CA ASN A 209 -11.63 33.60 -53.09
C ASN A 209 -11.17 33.47 -54.55
N GLU A 210 -10.72 32.29 -54.98
CA GLU A 210 -10.38 32.02 -56.38
C GLU A 210 -11.61 32.07 -57.29
N GLN A 211 -12.76 31.54 -56.83
CA GLN A 211 -14.00 31.55 -57.60
C GLN A 211 -14.48 32.99 -57.86
N GLU A 212 -14.35 33.89 -56.88
CA GLU A 212 -14.67 35.31 -57.01
C GLU A 212 -13.71 36.03 -57.98
N LYS A 213 -12.41 35.71 -57.94
CA LYS A 213 -11.42 36.20 -58.92
C LYS A 213 -11.71 35.74 -60.35
N LEU A 214 -12.08 34.47 -60.54
CA LEU A 214 -12.39 33.95 -61.87
C LEU A 214 -13.68 34.56 -62.43
N ARG A 215 -14.70 34.82 -61.60
CA ARG A 215 -15.93 35.52 -62.01
C ARG A 215 -15.66 36.96 -62.44
N THR A 216 -14.78 37.68 -61.74
CA THR A 216 -14.41 39.06 -62.09
C THR A 216 -13.59 39.13 -63.38
N LEU A 217 -12.67 38.19 -63.61
CA LEU A 217 -11.95 38.03 -64.88
C LEU A 217 -12.89 37.70 -66.05
N GLN A 218 -13.87 36.82 -65.83
CA GLN A 218 -14.85 36.45 -66.85
C GLN A 218 -15.80 37.60 -67.21
N ALA A 219 -16.12 38.48 -66.25
CA ALA A 219 -16.90 39.69 -66.49
C ALA A 219 -16.11 40.78 -67.26
N THR A 220 -14.77 40.80 -67.11
CA THR A 220 -13.89 41.75 -67.83
C THR A 220 -13.51 41.27 -69.24
N ALA A 221 -13.48 39.97 -69.49
CA ALA A 221 -13.19 39.36 -70.79
C ALA A 221 -14.39 39.32 -71.77
N GLN A 222 -15.47 40.06 -71.54
CA GLN A 222 -16.64 40.07 -72.45
C GLN A 222 -16.54 41.11 -73.59
N SER A 223 -15.36 41.69 -73.85
CA SER A 223 -15.22 42.83 -74.79
C SER A 223 -14.48 42.60 -76.12
N ALA A 224 -13.94 41.41 -76.44
CA ALA A 224 -13.35 41.15 -77.76
C ALA A 224 -13.55 39.70 -78.26
N THR A 225 -13.69 39.51 -79.58
CA THR A 225 -13.92 38.21 -80.23
C THR A 225 -12.78 37.18 -80.09
N GLN A 226 -11.64 37.57 -79.51
CA GLN A 226 -10.55 36.67 -79.14
C GLN A 226 -10.81 35.98 -77.78
N ASP A 227 -11.77 36.49 -76.99
CA ASP A 227 -12.07 36.07 -75.62
C ASP A 227 -12.99 34.84 -75.54
N GLN A 228 -13.52 34.35 -76.67
CA GLN A 228 -14.54 33.30 -76.67
C GLN A 228 -14.01 31.91 -76.26
N ALA A 229 -12.75 31.62 -76.59
CA ALA A 229 -12.06 30.42 -76.10
C ALA A 229 -11.65 30.53 -74.63
N GLU A 230 -11.33 31.74 -74.16
CA GLU A 230 -10.97 32.02 -72.78
C GLU A 230 -12.21 31.98 -71.86
N ILE A 231 -13.34 32.50 -72.32
CA ILE A 231 -14.64 32.36 -71.67
C ILE A 231 -15.03 30.89 -71.54
N ALA A 232 -14.85 30.07 -72.59
CA ALA A 232 -15.13 28.63 -72.53
C ALA A 232 -14.22 27.91 -71.52
N ARG A 233 -12.94 28.28 -71.45
CA ARG A 233 -12.00 27.76 -70.45
C ARG A 233 -12.39 28.15 -69.03
N LEU A 234 -12.76 29.41 -68.81
CA LEU A 234 -13.22 29.91 -67.51
C LEU A 234 -14.54 29.25 -67.08
N GLN A 235 -15.46 28.97 -68.01
CA GLN A 235 -16.69 28.21 -67.74
C GLN A 235 -16.39 26.76 -67.34
N ALA A 236 -15.41 26.11 -67.97
CA ALA A 236 -14.99 24.77 -67.60
C ALA A 236 -14.36 24.74 -66.20
N LEU A 237 -13.51 25.73 -65.87
CA LEU A 237 -12.93 25.86 -64.53
C LEU A 237 -14.00 26.13 -63.46
N LEU A 238 -14.98 26.99 -63.76
CA LEU A 238 -16.10 27.27 -62.85
C LEU A 238 -16.91 26.01 -62.54
N ARG A 239 -17.23 25.20 -63.55
CA ARG A 239 -17.91 23.91 -63.35
C ARG A 239 -17.10 22.95 -62.49
N GLN A 240 -15.80 22.87 -62.74
CA GLN A 240 -14.91 22.01 -61.95
C GLN A 240 -14.87 22.46 -60.47
N ASN A 241 -14.82 23.77 -60.22
CA ASN A 241 -14.89 24.31 -58.87
C ASN A 241 -16.25 24.10 -58.20
N GLU A 242 -17.36 24.20 -58.94
CA GLU A 242 -18.70 23.91 -58.42
C GLU A 242 -18.85 22.45 -58.00
N GLU A 243 -18.31 21.51 -58.78
CA GLU A 243 -18.29 20.08 -58.41
C GLU A 243 -17.40 19.81 -57.19
N GLN A 244 -16.23 20.44 -57.11
CA GLN A 244 -15.35 20.32 -55.93
C GLN A 244 -16.01 20.89 -54.68
N LEU A 245 -16.64 22.06 -54.77
CA LEU A 245 -17.38 22.67 -53.65
C LEU A 245 -18.51 21.77 -53.18
N HIS A 246 -19.27 21.17 -54.10
CA HIS A 246 -20.33 20.23 -53.76
C HIS A 246 -19.80 18.98 -53.04
N ASN A 247 -18.68 18.42 -53.51
CA ASN A 247 -18.03 17.29 -52.87
C ASN A 247 -17.56 17.63 -51.44
N HIS A 248 -16.95 18.80 -51.24
CA HIS A 248 -16.53 19.25 -49.92
C HIS A 248 -17.71 19.50 -48.98
N GLN A 249 -18.82 20.06 -49.48
CA GLN A 249 -20.05 20.22 -48.69
C GLN A 249 -20.60 18.87 -48.22
N ASN A 250 -20.62 17.86 -49.09
CA ASN A 250 -21.07 16.51 -48.73
C ASN A 250 -20.12 15.85 -47.71
N GLN A 251 -18.81 16.06 -47.82
CA GLN A 251 -17.83 15.60 -46.83
C GLN A 251 -18.02 16.30 -45.48
N ALA A 252 -18.29 17.61 -45.46
CA ALA A 252 -18.58 18.36 -44.24
C ALA A 252 -19.86 17.86 -43.54
N LEU A 253 -20.92 17.59 -44.30
CA LEU A 253 -22.16 17.01 -43.77
C LEU A 253 -21.93 15.61 -43.19
N HIS A 254 -21.13 14.78 -43.86
CA HIS A 254 -20.79 13.46 -43.34
C HIS A 254 -19.96 13.54 -42.05
N GLY A 255 -18.98 14.45 -42.01
CA GLY A 255 -18.19 14.73 -40.81
C GLY A 255 -19.06 15.20 -39.64
N GLN A 256 -20.03 16.10 -39.89
CA GLN A 256 -20.96 16.57 -38.87
C GLN A 256 -21.81 15.42 -38.31
N ALA A 257 -22.34 14.55 -39.17
CA ALA A 257 -23.13 13.39 -38.71
C ALA A 257 -22.30 12.43 -37.84
N GLN A 258 -21.01 12.26 -38.14
CA GLN A 258 -20.10 11.46 -37.30
C GLN A 258 -19.86 12.13 -35.95
N ILE A 259 -19.64 13.45 -35.91
CA ILE A 259 -19.47 14.21 -34.67
C ILE A 259 -20.71 14.06 -33.77
N ASP A 260 -21.91 14.25 -34.31
CA ASP A 260 -23.15 14.12 -33.55
C ASP A 260 -23.33 12.71 -32.96
N THR A 261 -22.78 11.70 -33.63
CA THR A 261 -22.80 10.30 -33.16
C THR A 261 -21.81 10.11 -32.01
N TYR A 262 -20.60 10.65 -32.12
CA TYR A 262 -19.60 10.61 -31.04
C TYR A 262 -20.05 11.40 -29.82
N GLU A 263 -20.65 12.57 -30.00
CA GLU A 263 -21.19 13.39 -28.90
C GLU A 263 -22.26 12.64 -28.11
N ARG A 264 -23.17 11.94 -28.80
CA ARG A 264 -24.19 11.08 -28.15
C ARG A 264 -23.56 9.93 -27.38
N SER A 265 -22.58 9.24 -27.98
CA SER A 265 -21.85 8.16 -27.31
C SER A 265 -21.13 8.66 -26.05
N LEU A 266 -20.50 9.83 -26.14
CA LEU A 266 -19.75 10.42 -25.03
C LEU A 266 -20.67 10.92 -23.91
N ALA A 267 -21.85 11.44 -24.24
CA ALA A 267 -22.86 11.78 -23.25
C ALA A 267 -23.38 10.52 -22.53
N GLN A 268 -23.58 9.42 -23.26
CA GLN A 268 -24.01 8.14 -22.70
C GLN A 268 -22.96 7.55 -21.76
N THR A 269 -21.69 7.53 -22.16
CA THR A 269 -20.60 7.00 -21.31
C THR A 269 -20.40 7.85 -20.07
N ARG A 270 -20.49 9.19 -20.17
CA ARG A 270 -20.46 10.08 -19.00
C ARG A 270 -21.59 9.77 -18.01
N ALA A 271 -22.81 9.52 -18.49
CA ALA A 271 -23.93 9.15 -17.64
C ALA A 271 -23.73 7.78 -16.97
N GLU A 272 -23.14 6.82 -17.67
CA GLU A 272 -22.83 5.49 -17.12
C GLU A 272 -21.74 5.57 -16.04
N ILE A 273 -20.68 6.36 -16.27
CA ILE A 273 -19.62 6.60 -15.28
C ILE A 273 -20.23 7.20 -14.01
N ALA A 274 -21.05 8.24 -14.11
CA ALA A 274 -21.68 8.87 -12.95
C ALA A 274 -22.54 7.87 -12.14
N ARG A 275 -23.25 6.95 -12.80
CA ARG A 275 -24.02 5.89 -12.10
C ARG A 275 -23.10 4.91 -11.36
N LYS A 276 -21.99 4.52 -11.98
CA LYS A 276 -21.02 3.61 -11.36
C LYS A 276 -20.29 4.26 -10.19
N GLU A 277 -19.99 5.56 -10.25
CA GLU A 277 -19.38 6.31 -9.15
C GLU A 277 -20.29 6.31 -7.90
N VAL A 278 -21.59 6.52 -8.07
CA VAL A 278 -22.57 6.44 -6.98
C VAL A 278 -22.66 5.03 -6.38
N GLU A 279 -22.63 3.99 -7.21
CA GLU A 279 -22.65 2.60 -6.72
C GLU A 279 -21.36 2.25 -5.94
N VAL A 280 -20.20 2.72 -6.40
CA VAL A 280 -18.93 2.56 -5.69
C VAL A 280 -18.95 3.27 -4.34
N GLU A 281 -19.47 4.49 -4.28
CA GLU A 281 -19.60 5.23 -3.02
C GLU A 281 -20.48 4.47 -2.01
N ARG A 282 -21.63 3.96 -2.48
CA ARG A 282 -22.51 3.11 -1.67
C ARG A 282 -21.81 1.85 -1.17
N LEU A 283 -21.08 1.14 -2.04
CA LEU A 283 -20.34 -0.06 -1.64
C LEU A 283 -19.23 0.26 -0.63
N MET A 284 -18.58 1.41 -0.76
CA MET A 284 -17.56 1.87 0.19
C MET A 284 -18.18 2.19 1.56
N ASP A 285 -19.37 2.79 1.60
CA ASP A 285 -20.14 2.99 2.83
C ASP A 285 -20.54 1.67 3.48
N ASP A 286 -21.03 0.71 2.69
CA ASP A 286 -21.37 -0.63 3.18
C ASP A 286 -20.14 -1.35 3.75
N CYS A 287 -18.98 -1.25 3.09
CA CYS A 287 -17.72 -1.82 3.60
C CYS A 287 -17.28 -1.15 4.90
N ARG A 288 -17.36 0.19 4.99
CA ARG A 288 -17.06 0.92 6.23
C ARG A 288 -17.95 0.47 7.38
N ARG A 289 -19.26 0.32 7.13
CA ARG A 289 -20.22 -0.14 8.13
C ARG A 289 -19.88 -1.54 8.64
N VAL A 290 -19.66 -2.51 7.74
CA VAL A 290 -19.31 -3.88 8.13
C VAL A 290 -17.98 -3.95 8.89
N MET A 291 -16.98 -3.16 8.50
CA MET A 291 -15.71 -3.09 9.24
C MET A 291 -15.90 -2.52 10.64
N GLN A 292 -16.75 -1.50 10.80
CA GLN A 292 -17.05 -0.93 12.11
C GLN A 292 -17.79 -1.93 13.00
N GLU A 293 -18.83 -2.60 12.47
CA GLU A 293 -19.56 -3.64 13.20
C GLU A 293 -18.63 -4.78 13.65
N ALA A 294 -17.69 -5.20 12.78
CA ALA A 294 -16.70 -6.21 13.13
C ALA A 294 -15.73 -5.74 14.22
N ALA A 295 -15.32 -4.48 14.19
CA ALA A 295 -14.46 -3.89 15.23
C ALA A 295 -15.18 -3.80 16.57
N ASP A 296 -16.44 -3.38 16.58
CA ASP A 296 -17.27 -3.29 17.79
C ASP A 296 -17.47 -4.69 18.42
N VAL A 297 -17.79 -5.70 17.61
CA VAL A 297 -17.92 -7.09 18.08
C VAL A 297 -16.60 -7.64 18.63
N ALA A 298 -15.48 -7.35 17.98
CA ALA A 298 -14.16 -7.77 18.46
C ALA A 298 -13.83 -7.12 19.81
N HIS A 299 -14.15 -5.83 19.98
CA HIS A 299 -13.95 -5.10 21.23
C HIS A 299 -14.83 -5.66 22.36
N CYS A 300 -16.12 -5.91 22.11
CA CYS A 300 -16.99 -6.55 23.11
C CYS A 300 -16.44 -7.91 23.54
N LYS A 301 -15.99 -8.74 22.59
CA LYS A 301 -15.43 -10.05 22.90
C LYS A 301 -14.11 -9.98 23.65
N GLN A 302 -13.31 -8.93 23.41
CA GLN A 302 -12.10 -8.68 24.19
C GLN A 302 -12.45 -8.38 25.65
N ILE A 303 -13.45 -7.53 25.90
CA ILE A 303 -13.91 -7.21 27.26
C ILE A 303 -14.40 -8.49 27.97
N GLU A 304 -15.22 -9.30 27.31
CA GLU A 304 -15.71 -10.56 27.90
C GLU A 304 -14.58 -11.50 28.31
N LEU A 305 -13.51 -11.57 27.50
CA LEU A 305 -12.32 -12.37 27.82
C LEU A 305 -11.52 -11.76 28.98
N GLU A 306 -11.37 -10.44 29.03
CA GLU A 306 -10.69 -9.74 30.12
C GLU A 306 -11.44 -9.91 31.45
N GLU A 307 -12.76 -9.83 31.44
CA GLU A 307 -13.62 -10.10 32.60
C GLU A 307 -13.46 -11.56 33.08
N GLY A 308 -13.54 -12.53 32.16
CA GLY A 308 -13.35 -13.94 32.50
C GLY A 308 -11.95 -14.24 33.06
N LEU A 309 -10.91 -13.59 32.53
CA LEU A 309 -9.55 -13.70 33.08
C LEU A 309 -9.44 -13.09 34.47
N LEU A 310 -10.08 -11.95 34.71
CA LEU A 310 -10.10 -11.30 36.03
C LEU A 310 -10.81 -12.17 37.07
N GLU A 311 -11.94 -12.78 36.72
CA GLU A 311 -12.65 -13.73 37.58
C GLU A 311 -11.79 -14.96 37.91
N ALA A 312 -11.14 -15.55 36.91
CA ALA A 312 -10.25 -16.68 37.10
C ALA A 312 -9.05 -16.34 38.00
N LYS A 313 -8.46 -15.15 37.81
CA LYS A 313 -7.39 -14.64 38.66
C LYS A 313 -7.85 -14.50 40.11
N ASN A 314 -8.99 -13.86 40.34
CA ASN A 314 -9.55 -13.69 41.69
C ASN A 314 -9.87 -15.04 42.35
N ALA A 315 -10.34 -16.03 41.58
CA ALA A 315 -10.57 -17.38 42.09
C ALA A 315 -9.27 -18.07 42.51
N LEU A 316 -8.19 -17.91 41.73
CA LEU A 316 -6.88 -18.46 42.06
C LEU A 316 -6.29 -17.81 43.32
N GLU A 317 -6.40 -16.49 43.46
CA GLU A 317 -5.95 -15.76 44.66
C GLU A 317 -6.65 -16.30 45.92
N ARG A 318 -7.98 -16.47 45.88
CA ARG A 318 -8.72 -17.09 46.99
C ARG A 318 -8.25 -18.51 47.30
N GLN A 319 -7.91 -19.29 46.27
CA GLN A 319 -7.39 -20.64 46.47
C GLN A 319 -6.00 -20.62 47.12
N MET A 320 -5.15 -19.66 46.75
CA MET A 320 -3.84 -19.47 47.38
C MET A 320 -3.96 -19.09 48.85
N ASP A 321 -4.88 -18.17 49.19
CA ASP A 321 -5.14 -17.77 50.58
C ASP A 321 -5.64 -18.96 51.42
N ASN A 322 -6.55 -19.75 50.86
CA ASN A 322 -7.02 -20.98 51.50
C ASN A 322 -5.89 -21.99 51.73
N ASN A 323 -5.02 -22.18 50.74
CA ASN A 323 -3.85 -23.05 50.88
C ASN A 323 -2.88 -22.54 51.95
N ALA A 324 -2.66 -21.22 52.03
CA ALA A 324 -1.83 -20.61 53.06
C ALA A 324 -2.38 -20.90 54.47
N MET A 325 -3.68 -20.69 54.68
CA MET A 325 -4.35 -21.01 55.95
C MET A 325 -4.24 -22.50 56.30
N LEU A 326 -4.43 -23.41 55.33
CA LEU A 326 -4.27 -24.84 55.55
C LEU A 326 -2.83 -25.22 55.91
N HIS A 327 -1.83 -24.58 55.29
CA HIS A 327 -0.43 -24.80 55.63
C HIS A 327 -0.10 -24.35 57.06
N GLU A 328 -0.65 -23.22 57.50
CA GLU A 328 -0.52 -22.75 58.88
C GLU A 328 -1.17 -23.72 59.89
N GLU A 329 -2.37 -24.22 59.59
CA GLU A 329 -3.06 -25.19 60.44
C GLU A 329 -2.28 -26.52 60.53
N ILE A 330 -1.76 -27.02 59.41
CA ILE A 330 -0.89 -28.21 59.39
C ILE A 330 0.36 -27.97 60.23
N ALA A 331 0.98 -26.79 60.16
CA ALA A 331 2.14 -26.45 60.97
C ALA A 331 1.81 -26.44 62.47
N ARG A 332 0.67 -25.85 62.85
CA ARG A 332 0.18 -25.86 64.24
C ARG A 332 -0.06 -27.29 64.75
N LEU A 333 -0.79 -28.10 63.99
CA LEU A 333 -1.07 -29.50 64.34
C LEU A 333 0.22 -30.33 64.45
N ARG A 334 1.23 -30.07 63.61
CA ARG A 334 2.55 -30.71 63.73
C ARG A 334 3.26 -30.33 65.03
N GLN A 335 3.19 -29.05 65.42
CA GLN A 335 3.77 -28.58 66.68
C GLN A 335 3.07 -29.19 67.90
N GLU A 336 1.73 -29.22 67.90
CA GLU A 336 0.94 -29.85 68.96
C GLU A 336 1.26 -31.35 69.08
N ASN A 337 1.32 -32.06 67.96
CA ASN A 337 1.76 -33.47 67.95
C ASN A 337 3.18 -33.65 68.51
N MET A 338 4.10 -32.73 68.23
CA MET A 338 5.45 -32.78 68.78
C MET A 338 5.44 -32.57 70.30
N GLN A 339 4.64 -31.63 70.81
CA GLN A 339 4.47 -31.39 72.25
C GLN A 339 3.84 -32.60 72.95
N LEU A 340 2.80 -33.21 72.36
CA LEU A 340 2.19 -34.42 72.90
C LEU A 340 3.18 -35.58 72.95
N LYS A 341 4.00 -35.77 71.90
CA LYS A 341 5.07 -36.78 71.91
C LYS A 341 6.08 -36.54 73.03
N GLN A 342 6.54 -35.30 73.20
CA GLN A 342 7.44 -34.94 74.32
C GLN A 342 6.80 -35.22 75.67
N SER A 343 5.52 -34.87 75.85
CA SER A 343 4.81 -35.14 77.10
C SER A 343 4.65 -36.63 77.38
N ILE A 344 4.43 -37.45 76.35
CA ILE A 344 4.39 -38.91 76.46
C ILE A 344 5.77 -39.44 76.86
N GLU A 345 6.83 -39.02 76.18
CA GLU A 345 8.21 -39.42 76.51
C GLU A 345 8.59 -39.05 77.96
N GLU A 346 8.22 -37.85 78.41
CA GLU A 346 8.42 -37.43 79.80
C GLU A 346 7.63 -38.31 80.79
N PHE A 347 6.39 -38.66 80.45
CA PHE A 347 5.55 -39.49 81.30
C PHE A 347 6.08 -40.92 81.37
N ASP A 348 6.46 -41.51 80.23
CA ASP A 348 7.09 -42.81 80.12
C ASP A 348 8.41 -42.85 80.90
N SER A 349 9.23 -41.80 80.83
CA SER A 349 10.47 -41.69 81.59
C SER A 349 10.26 -41.71 83.11
N LYS A 350 9.11 -41.22 83.60
CA LYS A 350 8.76 -41.18 85.03
C LYS A 350 8.08 -42.46 85.51
N ILE A 351 7.25 -43.08 84.67
CA ILE A 351 6.47 -44.26 85.03
C ILE A 351 7.24 -45.55 84.81
N ALA A 352 7.98 -45.69 83.70
CA ALA A 352 8.70 -46.92 83.39
C ALA A 352 9.64 -47.36 84.53
N PRO A 353 10.45 -46.48 85.15
CA PRO A 353 11.30 -46.88 86.29
C PRO A 353 10.50 -47.34 87.51
N LYS A 354 9.36 -46.68 87.79
CA LYS A 354 8.49 -47.06 88.92
C LYS A 354 7.82 -48.40 88.69
N LEU A 355 7.40 -48.70 87.47
CA LEU A 355 6.84 -49.99 87.11
C LEU A 355 7.89 -51.09 87.29
N VAL A 356 9.11 -50.89 86.78
CA VAL A 356 10.22 -51.85 86.96
C VAL A 356 10.51 -52.07 88.44
N GLN A 357 10.57 -51.01 89.26
CA GLN A 357 10.75 -51.15 90.72
C GLN A 357 9.63 -51.97 91.37
N LEU A 358 8.38 -51.71 91.02
CA LEU A 358 7.24 -52.47 91.55
C LEU A 358 7.23 -53.93 91.08
N GLU A 359 7.72 -54.20 89.88
CA GLU A 359 7.91 -55.56 89.36
C GLU A 359 9.02 -56.29 90.14
N GLU A 360 10.16 -55.64 90.38
CA GLU A 360 11.27 -56.16 91.19
C GLU A 360 10.83 -56.43 92.65
N GLU A 361 10.07 -55.50 93.26
CA GLU A 361 9.50 -55.68 94.59
C GLU A 361 8.50 -56.84 94.64
N ASN A 362 7.63 -56.98 93.63
CA ASN A 362 6.71 -58.12 93.51
C ASN A 362 7.47 -59.44 93.36
N GLU A 363 8.52 -59.48 92.54
CA GLU A 363 9.39 -60.66 92.41
C GLU A 363 10.04 -61.03 93.75
N TYR A 364 10.59 -60.04 94.47
CA TYR A 364 11.18 -60.25 95.79
C TYR A 364 10.16 -60.80 96.80
N LEU A 365 8.96 -60.23 96.85
CA LEU A 365 7.87 -60.70 97.70
C LEU A 365 7.43 -62.12 97.34
N LYS A 366 7.30 -62.44 96.05
CA LYS A 366 6.99 -63.80 95.59
C LYS A 366 8.05 -64.81 96.02
N ARG A 367 9.33 -64.46 95.93
CA ARG A 367 10.44 -65.32 96.40
C ARG A 367 10.49 -65.49 97.91
N ARG A 368 9.95 -64.53 98.70
CA ARG A 368 9.82 -64.63 100.16
C ARG A 368 8.62 -65.46 100.63
N LEU A 369 7.62 -65.65 99.77
CA LEU A 369 6.40 -66.41 100.06
C LEU A 369 6.47 -67.87 99.61
N GLN A 370 7.53 -68.26 98.89
CA GLN A 370 7.96 -69.64 98.66
C GLN A 370 8.95 -70.06 99.74
#